data_AF-A0A933G0N8-F1
#
_entry.id   AF-A0A933G0N8-F1
#
_cell.length_a   1.000
_cell.length_b   1.000
_cell.length_c   1.000
_cell.angle_alpha   90.00
_cell.angle_beta   90.00
_cell.angle_gamma   90.00
#
_symmetry.space_group_name_H-M   'P 1'
#
loop_
_entity.id
_entity.type
_entity.pdbx_description
1 polymer ?
#
loop_
_entity_poly.entity_id
_entity_poly.type
_entity_poly.pdbx_seq_one_letter_code
_entity_poly.pdbx_strand_id
1 'polypeptide(L)'
;DLNNRTAALDTVTVSDNTVDDSGAGAERGLYVLADGVNATINNLDAAGNTFDGNVDGIDLAEVNSGSLASVDITGNDILNSTGATSGVHVESSTDVANIEVHCNNVVGNTVSSVGFGANNQGSGTLDAENNWWGSATGPTHGSNLGGTGDAVSNFVDFTPFLTASSPSGVCLPSPTATRTPTNTPTVTRTPTRSPTPTITGTPPTATRTSTPTRTGTPTITPTPTITPTPAITDTRTPTSTRTATATFTATSTPRKPLGDVNDDGAVNSLDALFILQFDARLLDFLPNAASADVNGDGRITSVDAQLILQLDAGLIDSFGGAGHGWAGRLRAVLLDL
;
A
#
# COMPACT_ATOMS: atom_id res chain seq x y z
N ASP A 1 36.17 0.92 -15.94
CA ASP A 1 36.25 0.11 -14.72
C ASP A 1 34.87 -0.48 -14.50
N LEU A 2 34.75 -1.81 -14.48
CA LEU A 2 33.45 -2.49 -14.36
C LEU A 2 33.06 -2.73 -12.89
N ASN A 3 34.01 -2.58 -11.96
CA ASN A 3 33.84 -2.90 -10.55
C ASN A 3 33.33 -1.72 -9.70
N ASN A 4 32.86 -0.64 -10.35
CA ASN A 4 32.44 0.60 -9.68
C ASN A 4 31.18 1.21 -10.30
N ARG A 5 30.32 0.36 -10.87
CA ARG A 5 28.93 0.72 -11.14
C ARG A 5 28.17 0.60 -9.83
N THR A 6 27.42 1.65 -9.52
CA THR A 6 26.48 1.71 -8.40
C THR A 6 25.11 1.86 -9.00
N ALA A 7 24.18 1.06 -8.50
CA ALA A 7 22.79 1.09 -8.90
C ALA A 7 21.98 1.42 -7.66
N ALA A 8 21.37 2.60 -7.61
CA ALA A 8 20.45 2.97 -6.55
C ALA A 8 19.05 3.24 -7.13
N LEU A 9 18.02 2.77 -6.44
CA LEU A 9 16.68 3.34 -6.51
C LEU A 9 16.47 4.15 -5.24
N ASP A 10 16.35 5.46 -5.39
CA ASP A 10 16.13 6.39 -4.27
C ASP A 10 14.70 6.93 -4.33
N THR A 11 13.96 6.88 -3.21
CA THR A 11 12.62 7.46 -3.06
C THR A 11 11.61 6.85 -4.04
N VAL A 12 11.27 5.57 -3.82
CA VAL A 12 10.30 4.82 -4.62
C VAL A 12 8.95 4.83 -3.91
N THR A 13 7.94 5.48 -4.48
CA THR A 13 6.57 5.40 -3.96
C THR A 13 5.75 4.42 -4.81
N VAL A 14 5.15 3.44 -4.14
CA VAL A 14 4.15 2.50 -4.67
C VAL A 14 2.86 2.78 -3.90
N SER A 15 1.95 3.57 -4.45
CA SER A 15 0.70 3.91 -3.75
C SER A 15 -0.57 3.79 -4.58
N ASP A 16 -1.66 3.46 -3.88
CA ASP A 16 -3.04 3.44 -4.41
C ASP A 16 -3.24 2.46 -5.59
N ASN A 17 -2.48 1.36 -5.63
CA ASN A 17 -2.59 0.33 -6.67
C ASN A 17 -3.41 -0.87 -6.21
N THR A 18 -4.08 -1.55 -7.13
CA THR A 18 -4.69 -2.87 -6.89
C THR A 18 -4.01 -3.91 -7.76
N VAL A 19 -3.54 -5.00 -7.15
CA VAL A 19 -2.97 -6.17 -7.80
C VAL A 19 -3.74 -7.40 -7.32
N ASP A 20 -4.44 -8.07 -8.24
CA ASP A 20 -5.26 -9.26 -7.95
C ASP A 20 -4.77 -10.42 -8.83
N ASP A 21 -4.36 -11.53 -8.21
CA ASP A 21 -4.00 -12.80 -8.88
C ASP A 21 -4.74 -14.00 -8.26
N SER A 22 -6.01 -13.81 -7.89
CA SER A 22 -6.92 -14.89 -7.46
C SER A 22 -7.15 -16.02 -8.51
N GLY A 23 -6.54 -15.91 -9.70
CA GLY A 23 -6.78 -16.71 -10.90
C GLY A 23 -5.64 -17.67 -11.30
N ALA A 24 -5.10 -18.44 -10.36
CA ALA A 24 -4.12 -19.52 -10.61
C ALA A 24 -2.78 -19.11 -11.26
N GLY A 25 -2.46 -17.81 -11.27
CA GLY A 25 -1.10 -17.34 -11.49
C GLY A 25 -0.19 -17.71 -10.32
N ALA A 26 1.12 -17.68 -10.58
CA ALA A 26 2.14 -17.89 -9.56
C ALA A 26 2.79 -16.55 -9.16
N GLU A 27 2.08 -15.43 -9.31
CA GLU A 27 2.67 -14.09 -9.29
C GLU A 27 2.59 -13.42 -7.92
N ARG A 28 3.61 -12.62 -7.62
CA ARG A 28 3.75 -11.83 -6.39
C ARG A 28 3.12 -10.44 -6.62
N GLY A 29 2.40 -9.89 -5.64
CA GLY A 29 1.71 -8.61 -5.75
C GLY A 29 2.67 -7.44 -5.90
N LEU A 30 3.53 -7.23 -4.89
CA LEU A 30 4.72 -6.39 -4.97
C LEU A 30 5.97 -7.25 -4.74
N TYR A 31 6.95 -7.16 -5.64
CA TYR A 31 8.26 -7.80 -5.46
C TYR A 31 9.36 -6.74 -5.38
N VAL A 32 9.94 -6.59 -4.18
CA VAL A 32 11.06 -5.67 -3.92
C VAL A 32 12.35 -6.47 -3.93
N LEU A 33 13.17 -6.23 -4.95
CA LEU A 33 14.41 -6.98 -5.20
C LEU A 33 15.59 -6.02 -5.39
N ALA A 34 16.58 -6.11 -4.50
CA ALA A 34 17.91 -5.56 -4.73
C ALA A 34 18.87 -6.70 -5.14
N ASP A 35 19.34 -6.70 -6.39
CA ASP A 35 20.21 -7.74 -6.94
C ASP A 35 21.60 -7.19 -7.33
N GLY A 36 22.62 -7.56 -6.55
CA GLY A 36 24.03 -7.27 -6.83
C GLY A 36 24.73 -6.40 -5.78
N VAL A 37 26.04 -6.60 -5.62
CA VAL A 37 26.90 -6.03 -4.54
C VAL A 37 26.81 -4.50 -4.38
N ASN A 38 26.44 -3.78 -5.44
CA ASN A 38 26.29 -2.31 -5.44
C ASN A 38 24.86 -1.86 -5.79
N ALA A 39 23.87 -2.76 -5.66
CA ALA A 39 22.45 -2.49 -5.85
C ALA A 39 21.81 -2.11 -4.50
N THR A 40 21.12 -0.98 -4.44
CA THR A 40 20.46 -0.52 -3.21
C THR A 40 19.09 0.09 -3.51
N ILE A 41 18.10 -0.25 -2.69
CA ILE A 41 16.80 0.42 -2.65
C ILE A 41 16.76 1.25 -1.37
N ASN A 42 16.75 2.58 -1.52
CA ASN A 42 16.67 3.54 -0.42
C ASN A 42 15.28 4.19 -0.42
N ASN A 43 14.61 4.20 0.73
CA ASN A 43 13.33 4.86 0.95
C ASN A 43 12.26 4.38 -0.05
N LEU A 44 11.91 3.09 -0.01
CA LEU A 44 10.70 2.60 -0.68
C LEU A 44 9.51 2.76 0.28
N ASP A 45 8.46 3.43 -0.19
CA ASP A 45 7.19 3.59 0.52
C ASP A 45 6.08 2.88 -0.28
N ALA A 46 5.58 1.77 0.26
CA ALA A 46 4.44 1.04 -0.27
C ALA A 46 3.20 1.37 0.57
N ALA A 47 2.36 2.28 0.08
CA ALA A 47 1.25 2.87 0.85
C ALA A 47 -0.14 2.70 0.20
N GLY A 48 -1.12 2.20 0.96
CA GLY A 48 -2.53 2.21 0.51
C GLY A 48 -2.84 1.35 -0.72
N ASN A 49 -2.03 0.33 -1.00
CA ASN A 49 -2.27 -0.62 -2.10
C ASN A 49 -3.16 -1.79 -1.64
N THR A 50 -3.75 -2.49 -2.59
CA THR A 50 -4.45 -3.77 -2.39
C THR A 50 -3.70 -4.87 -3.14
N PHE A 51 -3.28 -5.91 -2.43
CA PHE A 51 -2.65 -7.12 -2.97
C PHE A 51 -3.54 -8.31 -2.60
N ASP A 52 -4.35 -8.81 -3.54
CA ASP A 52 -5.35 -9.86 -3.30
C ASP A 52 -5.04 -11.14 -4.10
N GLY A 53 -5.16 -12.30 -3.48
CA GLY A 53 -5.01 -13.61 -4.14
C GLY A 53 -3.61 -13.98 -4.63
N ASN A 54 -2.62 -13.09 -4.56
CA ASN A 54 -1.25 -13.31 -5.03
C ASN A 54 -0.54 -14.49 -4.35
N VAL A 55 0.50 -15.07 -4.95
CA VAL A 55 1.33 -16.09 -4.27
C VAL A 55 1.96 -15.53 -3.00
N ASP A 56 2.60 -14.36 -3.14
CA ASP A 56 2.91 -13.48 -2.02
C ASP A 56 2.27 -12.12 -2.29
N GLY A 57 1.56 -11.54 -1.32
CA GLY A 57 1.03 -10.18 -1.46
C GLY A 57 2.18 -9.17 -1.63
N ILE A 58 3.17 -9.24 -0.74
CA ILE A 58 4.44 -8.51 -0.83
C ILE A 58 5.59 -9.47 -0.55
N ASP A 59 6.64 -9.41 -1.35
CA ASP A 59 7.85 -10.22 -1.20
C ASP A 59 9.14 -9.38 -1.28
N LEU A 60 10.09 -9.68 -0.38
CA LEU A 60 11.25 -8.83 -0.08
C LEU A 60 12.56 -9.65 -0.14
N ALA A 61 13.40 -9.36 -1.13
CA ALA A 61 14.60 -10.13 -1.43
C ALA A 61 15.87 -9.26 -1.62
N GLU A 62 16.90 -9.54 -0.82
CA GLU A 62 18.28 -9.13 -1.08
C GLU A 62 19.03 -10.29 -1.78
N VAL A 63 19.52 -10.07 -3.00
CA VAL A 63 20.17 -11.09 -3.84
C VAL A 63 21.55 -10.61 -4.28
N ASN A 64 22.52 -11.52 -4.38
CA ASN A 64 23.92 -11.23 -4.76
C ASN A 64 24.55 -10.04 -3.99
N SER A 65 24.18 -9.88 -2.71
CA SER A 65 24.58 -8.77 -1.83
C SER A 65 24.05 -7.38 -2.23
N GLY A 66 22.89 -7.31 -2.89
CA GLY A 66 22.08 -6.09 -2.92
C GLY A 66 21.51 -5.76 -1.54
N SER A 67 21.00 -4.53 -1.36
CA SER A 67 20.49 -4.06 -0.07
C SER A 67 19.14 -3.34 -0.14
N LEU A 68 18.25 -3.67 0.80
CA LEU A 68 17.01 -2.95 1.11
C LEU A 68 17.30 -1.99 2.29
N ALA A 69 17.77 -0.78 1.98
CA ALA A 69 18.27 0.14 2.98
C ALA A 69 17.16 0.87 3.77
N SER A 70 15.96 0.99 3.20
CA SER A 70 14.73 1.39 3.90
C SER A 70 13.52 0.98 3.05
N VAL A 71 12.58 0.26 3.67
CA VAL A 71 11.32 -0.19 3.06
C VAL A 71 10.19 -0.03 4.08
N ASP A 72 9.29 0.89 3.81
CA ASP A 72 8.11 1.17 4.63
C ASP A 72 6.88 0.60 3.91
N ILE A 73 6.16 -0.32 4.56
CA ILE A 73 4.95 -0.97 4.04
C ILE A 73 3.79 -0.54 4.93
N THR A 74 3.05 0.48 4.50
CA THR A 74 2.05 1.14 5.35
C THR A 74 0.63 1.11 4.78
N GLY A 75 -0.33 0.70 5.60
CA GLY A 75 -1.74 0.90 5.27
C GLY A 75 -2.29 0.17 4.04
N ASN A 76 -1.65 -0.92 3.62
CA ASN A 76 -2.07 -1.75 2.49
C ASN A 76 -3.10 -2.79 2.93
N ASP A 77 -3.95 -3.22 2.00
CA ASP A 77 -4.80 -4.40 2.10
C ASP A 77 -4.07 -5.60 1.49
N ILE A 78 -3.59 -6.53 2.32
CA ILE A 78 -2.82 -7.72 1.95
C ILE A 78 -3.70 -8.95 2.19
N LEU A 79 -4.36 -9.42 1.13
CA LEU A 79 -5.54 -10.25 1.22
C LEU A 79 -5.35 -11.61 0.52
N ASN A 80 -5.88 -12.67 1.15
CA ASN A 80 -6.12 -13.99 0.55
C ASN A 80 -4.93 -14.63 -0.21
N SER A 81 -3.67 -14.30 0.14
CA SER A 81 -2.50 -14.79 -0.60
C SER A 81 -2.49 -16.31 -0.71
N THR A 82 -2.30 -16.81 -1.93
CA THR A 82 -2.54 -18.21 -2.33
C THR A 82 -1.28 -19.08 -2.38
N GLY A 83 -0.10 -18.51 -2.11
CA GLY A 83 1.18 -19.20 -2.19
C GLY A 83 1.49 -20.12 -1.02
N ALA A 84 2.65 -20.79 -1.11
CA ALA A 84 3.20 -21.60 -0.01
C ALA A 84 3.95 -20.76 1.04
N THR A 85 3.97 -19.44 0.87
CA THR A 85 4.89 -18.49 1.48
C THR A 85 4.16 -17.50 2.40
N SER A 86 3.65 -16.33 1.96
CA SER A 86 2.91 -15.41 2.87
C SER A 86 2.08 -14.28 2.25
N GLY A 87 1.30 -13.58 3.10
CA GLY A 87 0.88 -12.20 2.81
C GLY A 87 2.07 -11.25 2.63
N VAL A 88 2.95 -11.16 3.63
CA VAL A 88 4.27 -10.52 3.56
C VAL A 88 5.37 -11.58 3.71
N HIS A 89 6.14 -11.81 2.66
CA HIS A 89 7.26 -12.73 2.65
C HIS A 89 8.60 -11.98 2.67
N VAL A 90 9.49 -12.39 3.57
CA VAL A 90 10.91 -12.02 3.53
C VAL A 90 11.70 -13.26 3.12
N GLU A 91 12.43 -13.20 2.00
CA GLU A 91 13.29 -14.28 1.56
C GLU A 91 14.51 -14.46 2.51
N SER A 92 15.06 -15.68 2.55
CA SER A 92 16.06 -16.08 3.56
C SER A 92 17.41 -15.35 3.51
N SER A 93 17.64 -14.55 2.48
CA SER A 93 18.86 -13.76 2.26
C SER A 93 18.76 -12.31 2.74
N THR A 94 17.57 -11.84 3.12
CA THR A 94 17.28 -10.44 3.46
C THR A 94 17.56 -10.13 4.94
N ASP A 95 18.17 -8.97 5.22
CA ASP A 95 18.19 -8.34 6.55
C ASP A 95 16.98 -7.40 6.70
N VAL A 96 16.15 -7.62 7.73
CA VAL A 96 14.93 -6.82 7.99
C VAL A 96 15.18 -5.58 8.85
N ALA A 97 16.43 -5.26 9.20
CA ALA A 97 16.76 -4.20 10.15
C ALA A 97 16.24 -2.78 9.80
N ASN A 98 15.87 -2.53 8.53
CA ASN A 98 15.28 -1.28 8.05
C ASN A 98 13.98 -1.51 7.25
N ILE A 99 13.22 -2.55 7.62
CA ILE A 99 11.95 -2.92 6.97
C ILE A 99 10.83 -2.81 8.02
N GLU A 100 9.91 -1.89 7.79
CA GLU A 100 8.78 -1.58 8.68
C GLU A 100 7.45 -1.97 8.00
N VAL A 101 6.60 -2.73 8.69
CA VAL A 101 5.29 -3.17 8.18
C VAL A 101 4.22 -2.70 9.16
N HIS A 102 3.49 -1.63 8.85
CA HIS A 102 2.58 -0.99 9.82
C HIS A 102 1.20 -0.62 9.26
N CYS A 103 0.18 -0.60 10.12
CA CYS A 103 -1.18 -0.15 9.79
C CYS A 103 -1.86 -0.93 8.64
N ASN A 104 -1.33 -2.08 8.20
CA ASN A 104 -1.88 -2.87 7.08
C ASN A 104 -3.03 -3.77 7.54
N ASN A 105 -3.89 -4.18 6.60
CA ASN A 105 -4.87 -5.26 6.78
C ASN A 105 -4.33 -6.55 6.16
N VAL A 106 -3.77 -7.43 6.99
CA VAL A 106 -3.26 -8.75 6.59
C VAL A 106 -4.34 -9.79 6.90
N VAL A 107 -5.09 -10.24 5.90
CA VAL A 107 -6.31 -11.05 6.10
C VAL A 107 -6.44 -12.20 5.10
N GLY A 108 -6.63 -13.42 5.59
CA GLY A 108 -6.94 -14.59 4.76
C GLY A 108 -5.72 -15.25 4.11
N ASN A 109 -4.51 -14.82 4.43
CA ASN A 109 -3.24 -15.34 3.90
C ASN A 109 -2.84 -16.67 4.59
N THR A 110 -3.79 -17.61 4.63
CA THR A 110 -3.73 -18.83 5.46
C THR A 110 -3.85 -20.12 4.65
N VAL A 111 -3.59 -20.10 3.33
CA VAL A 111 -3.67 -21.32 2.54
C VAL A 111 -2.47 -22.24 2.80
N SER A 112 -2.72 -23.54 2.81
CA SER A 112 -1.79 -24.58 3.27
C SER A 112 -1.45 -24.53 4.76
N SER A 113 -1.03 -25.67 5.32
CA SER A 113 -0.69 -25.86 6.74
C SER A 113 0.62 -25.18 7.19
N VAL A 114 1.08 -24.19 6.41
CA VAL A 114 2.32 -23.42 6.59
C VAL A 114 2.17 -21.95 6.15
N GLY A 115 0.99 -21.50 5.70
CA GLY A 115 0.77 -20.12 5.27
C GLY A 115 0.76 -19.15 6.45
N PHE A 116 1.38 -17.98 6.27
CA PHE A 116 1.42 -16.90 7.25
C PHE A 116 0.94 -15.58 6.64
N GLY A 117 0.36 -14.72 7.47
CA GLY A 117 0.21 -13.30 7.15
C GLY A 117 1.56 -12.60 7.00
N ALA A 118 2.55 -12.95 7.83
CA ALA A 118 3.93 -12.53 7.66
C ALA A 118 4.92 -13.65 8.00
N ASN A 119 5.86 -13.93 7.10
CA ASN A 119 6.91 -14.95 7.25
C ASN A 119 8.29 -14.33 7.03
N ASN A 120 8.97 -14.08 8.15
CA ASN A 120 10.36 -13.70 8.16
C ASN A 120 11.26 -14.95 8.11
N GLN A 121 11.79 -15.27 6.93
CA GLN A 121 12.84 -16.28 6.77
C GLN A 121 14.26 -15.69 6.79
N GLY A 122 14.37 -14.36 6.74
CA GLY A 122 15.62 -13.61 6.71
C GLY A 122 16.30 -13.50 8.08
N SER A 123 17.13 -12.46 8.23
CA SER A 123 17.83 -12.15 9.47
C SER A 123 17.27 -10.90 10.14
N GLY A 124 17.42 -10.80 11.47
CA GLY A 124 16.82 -9.74 12.28
C GLY A 124 15.48 -10.14 12.90
N THR A 125 14.65 -9.16 13.27
CA THR A 125 13.25 -9.35 13.67
C THR A 125 12.45 -8.29 12.93
N LEU A 126 11.49 -8.73 12.12
CA LEU A 126 10.71 -7.87 11.25
C LEU A 126 9.76 -7.04 12.13
N ASP A 127 9.79 -5.73 12.00
CA ASP A 127 8.79 -4.90 12.65
C ASP A 127 7.47 -5.01 11.86
N ALA A 128 6.47 -5.62 12.50
CA ALA A 128 5.12 -5.78 12.02
C ALA A 128 4.09 -5.31 13.07
N GLU A 129 4.47 -4.35 13.93
CA GLU A 129 3.53 -3.75 14.88
C GLU A 129 2.36 -3.04 14.16
N ASN A 130 1.25 -2.88 14.87
CA ASN A 130 0.08 -2.11 14.47
C ASN A 130 -0.58 -2.57 13.15
N ASN A 131 -0.45 -3.84 12.76
CA ASN A 131 -1.24 -4.44 11.69
C ASN A 131 -2.54 -5.08 12.20
N TRP A 132 -3.54 -5.16 11.32
CA TRP A 132 -4.75 -5.95 11.51
C TRP A 132 -4.57 -7.33 10.87
N TRP A 133 -4.61 -8.39 11.69
CA TRP A 133 -4.33 -9.76 11.23
C TRP A 133 -5.61 -10.56 10.91
N GLY A 134 -6.69 -9.90 10.50
CA GLY A 134 -7.99 -10.56 10.27
C GLY A 134 -8.78 -10.95 11.53
N SER A 135 -8.22 -10.78 12.74
CA SER A 135 -8.91 -11.06 14.01
C SER A 135 -8.59 -10.06 15.12
N ALA A 136 -9.62 -9.74 15.92
CA ALA A 136 -9.50 -8.89 17.11
C ALA A 136 -8.65 -9.50 18.23
N THR A 137 -8.29 -10.78 18.15
CA THR A 137 -7.33 -11.43 19.04
C THR A 137 -5.89 -11.43 18.49
N GLY A 138 -5.65 -10.81 17.33
CA GLY A 138 -4.34 -10.73 16.70
C GLY A 138 -3.93 -12.01 15.98
N PRO A 139 -2.65 -12.09 15.55
CA PRO A 139 -2.18 -13.15 14.69
C PRO A 139 -2.03 -14.47 15.45
N THR A 140 -2.12 -15.58 14.73
CA THR A 140 -1.87 -16.91 15.31
C THR A 140 -0.36 -17.11 15.51
N HIS A 141 0.12 -17.08 16.75
CA HIS A 141 1.53 -17.32 17.08
C HIS A 141 1.71 -17.95 18.48
N GLY A 142 2.83 -18.65 18.71
CA GLY A 142 3.11 -19.32 19.98
C GLY A 142 3.22 -18.39 21.20
N SER A 143 3.55 -17.11 20.99
CA SER A 143 3.52 -16.08 22.05
C SER A 143 2.17 -15.38 22.21
N ASN A 144 1.24 -15.52 21.25
CA ASN A 144 -0.10 -14.94 21.30
C ASN A 144 -1.17 -16.02 21.56
N LEU A 145 -1.26 -16.45 22.82
CA LEU A 145 -2.18 -17.51 23.25
C LEU A 145 -3.65 -17.07 23.14
N GLY A 146 -4.30 -17.42 22.03
CA GLY A 146 -5.68 -17.04 21.72
C GLY A 146 -5.82 -16.16 20.46
N GLY A 147 -4.71 -15.82 19.80
CA GLY A 147 -4.75 -15.29 18.43
C GLY A 147 -5.45 -16.26 17.48
N THR A 148 -6.34 -15.73 16.65
CA THR A 148 -7.10 -16.50 15.64
C THR A 148 -7.05 -15.86 14.26
N GLY A 149 -6.25 -14.81 14.11
CA GLY A 149 -5.97 -14.18 12.83
C GLY A 149 -4.93 -14.95 12.01
N ASP A 150 -4.53 -14.38 10.89
CA ASP A 150 -3.45 -14.86 10.05
C ASP A 150 -2.22 -15.18 10.90
N ALA A 151 -1.54 -16.29 10.59
CA ALA A 151 -0.38 -16.71 11.39
C ALA A 151 0.82 -15.79 11.14
N VAL A 152 1.76 -15.72 12.08
CA VAL A 152 3.09 -15.12 11.84
C VAL A 152 4.19 -16.09 12.19
N SER A 153 5.33 -15.98 11.50
CA SER A 153 6.51 -16.79 11.82
C SER A 153 7.15 -16.36 13.14
N ASN A 154 8.18 -17.11 13.58
CA ASN A 154 9.13 -16.54 14.54
C ASN A 154 9.84 -15.31 13.92
N PHE A 155 10.42 -14.46 14.77
CA PHE A 155 11.16 -13.25 14.36
C PHE A 155 10.32 -12.23 13.56
N VAL A 156 9.02 -12.17 13.87
CA VAL A 156 8.12 -11.06 13.53
C VAL A 156 7.68 -10.45 14.86
N ASP A 157 7.92 -9.16 15.07
CA ASP A 157 7.28 -8.43 16.17
C ASP A 157 5.94 -7.90 15.69
N PHE A 158 4.86 -8.32 16.34
CA PHE A 158 3.49 -8.00 15.96
C PHE A 158 2.72 -7.35 17.11
N THR A 159 3.40 -6.93 18.18
CA THR A 159 2.77 -6.48 19.44
C THR A 159 3.16 -5.04 19.77
N PRO A 160 2.23 -4.07 19.71
CA PRO A 160 0.78 -4.20 19.58
C PRO A 160 0.28 -4.61 18.18
N PHE A 161 -0.91 -5.21 18.14
CA PHE A 161 -1.70 -5.40 16.91
C PHE A 161 -3.02 -4.62 16.99
N LEU A 162 -3.65 -4.38 15.84
CA LEU A 162 -4.96 -3.74 15.77
C LEU A 162 -6.06 -4.74 16.13
N THR A 163 -7.10 -4.25 16.83
CA THR A 163 -8.27 -5.06 17.24
C THR A 163 -9.51 -4.83 16.35
N ALA A 164 -9.37 -4.04 15.30
CA ALA A 164 -10.28 -3.88 14.18
C ALA A 164 -9.45 -3.64 12.90
N SER A 165 -10.07 -3.69 11.72
CA SER A 165 -9.40 -3.32 10.48
C SER A 165 -8.93 -1.87 10.48
N SER A 166 -7.92 -1.61 9.64
CA SER A 166 -7.30 -0.33 9.32
C SER A 166 -7.80 0.16 7.94
N PRO A 167 -9.07 0.56 7.79
CA PRO A 167 -9.52 1.13 6.52
C PRO A 167 -8.78 2.44 6.26
N SER A 168 -8.28 2.63 5.02
CA SER A 168 -7.48 3.81 4.62
C SER A 168 -6.14 3.95 5.36
N GLY A 169 -5.56 2.85 5.85
CA GLY A 169 -4.18 2.81 6.33
C GLY A 169 -3.86 3.59 7.61
N VAL A 170 -4.89 4.08 8.30
CA VAL A 170 -4.71 4.80 9.56
C VAL A 170 -4.46 3.80 10.69
N CYS A 171 -3.29 3.88 11.33
CA CYS A 171 -3.05 3.25 12.64
C CYS A 171 -3.99 3.84 13.70
N LEU A 172 -5.23 3.32 13.74
CA LEU A 172 -6.21 3.62 14.76
C LEU A 172 -5.64 3.15 16.10
N PRO A 173 -5.50 4.02 17.11
CA PRO A 173 -5.00 3.59 18.40
C PRO A 173 -5.93 2.53 18.96
N SER A 174 -5.40 1.31 19.12
CA SER A 174 -6.15 0.17 19.65
C SER A 174 -6.88 0.62 20.93
N PRO A 175 -8.21 0.42 21.04
CA PRO A 175 -9.01 0.96 22.13
C PRO A 175 -8.46 0.43 23.45
N THR A 176 -7.69 1.29 24.14
CA THR A 176 -7.03 0.93 25.38
C THR A 176 -8.09 0.44 26.35
N ALA A 177 -8.00 -0.83 26.74
CA ALA A 177 -9.02 -1.50 27.54
C ALA A 177 -9.31 -0.66 28.79
N THR A 178 -10.42 0.08 28.74
CA THR A 178 -10.76 1.06 29.77
C THR A 178 -11.14 0.26 31.01
N ARG A 179 -10.19 0.10 31.93
CA ARG A 179 -10.37 -0.69 33.15
C ARG A 179 -11.60 -0.15 33.87
N THR A 180 -12.69 -0.92 33.88
CA THR A 180 -13.91 -0.57 34.61
C THR A 180 -13.51 -0.16 36.02
N PRO A 181 -13.81 1.07 36.47
CA PRO A 181 -13.31 1.56 37.74
C PRO A 181 -13.92 0.73 38.87
N THR A 182 -13.12 -0.16 39.45
CA THR A 182 -13.49 -0.90 40.64
C THR A 182 -13.77 0.11 41.75
N ASN A 183 -15.02 0.16 42.22
CA ASN A 183 -15.42 1.00 43.35
C ASN A 183 -14.62 0.62 44.59
N THR A 184 -13.49 1.30 44.79
CA THR A 184 -12.66 1.16 46.00
C THR A 184 -13.42 1.83 47.14
N PRO A 185 -13.84 1.11 48.19
CA PRO A 185 -14.56 1.71 49.31
C PRO A 185 -13.66 2.75 49.98
N THR A 186 -14.05 4.02 49.88
CA THR A 186 -13.28 5.13 50.42
C THR A 186 -13.36 5.10 51.94
N VAL A 187 -12.22 4.90 52.61
CA VAL A 187 -12.15 4.94 54.09
C VAL A 187 -12.32 6.37 54.55
N THR A 188 -13.54 6.72 54.99
CA THR A 188 -13.87 8.03 55.56
C THR A 188 -13.02 8.31 56.79
N ARG A 189 -12.03 9.20 56.66
CA ARG A 189 -11.22 9.65 57.80
C ARG A 189 -12.05 10.55 58.71
N THR A 190 -12.21 10.15 59.97
CA THR A 190 -12.83 10.94 61.03
C THR A 190 -12.12 12.30 61.17
N PRO A 191 -12.85 13.44 61.17
CA PRO A 191 -12.23 14.75 61.27
C PRO A 191 -11.67 15.03 62.68
N THR A 192 -10.37 15.27 62.78
CA THR A 192 -9.73 15.80 63.98
C THR A 192 -9.95 17.32 64.09
N ARG A 193 -10.21 17.80 65.31
CA ARG A 193 -10.47 19.22 65.57
C ARG A 193 -9.19 20.05 65.38
N SER A 194 -9.25 21.06 64.50
CA SER A 194 -8.17 22.04 64.32
C SER A 194 -8.16 23.07 65.45
N PRO A 195 -6.98 23.50 65.98
CA PRO A 195 -6.89 24.53 67.01
C PRO A 195 -7.10 25.95 66.46
N THR A 196 -7.65 26.82 67.31
CA THR A 196 -8.06 28.20 67.02
C THR A 196 -6.87 29.13 66.71
N PRO A 197 -6.89 29.92 65.61
CA PRO A 197 -5.89 30.96 65.36
C PRO A 197 -6.18 32.27 66.12
N THR A 198 -5.14 32.89 66.66
CA THR A 198 -5.20 34.19 67.36
C THR A 198 -5.09 35.35 66.37
N ILE A 199 -5.91 36.40 66.55
CA ILE A 199 -5.92 37.61 65.72
C ILE A 199 -4.99 38.69 66.30
N THR A 200 -4.10 39.24 65.47
CA THR A 200 -3.45 40.54 65.68
C THR A 200 -3.47 41.29 64.34
N GLY A 201 -4.00 42.51 64.30
CA GLY A 201 -4.20 43.24 63.03
C GLY A 201 -3.65 44.67 63.03
N THR A 202 -3.43 45.23 61.85
CA THR A 202 -3.35 46.68 61.56
C THR A 202 -3.68 46.92 60.07
N PRO A 203 -4.46 47.94 59.67
CA PRO A 203 -4.95 48.11 58.30
C PRO A 203 -4.24 49.29 57.55
N PRO A 204 -4.76 49.90 56.45
CA PRO A 204 -4.15 49.77 55.12
C PRO A 204 -3.68 51.10 54.51
N THR A 205 -3.16 51.09 53.27
CA THR A 205 -3.01 52.30 52.45
C THR A 205 -3.19 51.98 50.96
N ALA A 206 -3.90 52.85 50.24
CA ALA A 206 -4.19 52.71 48.81
C ALA A 206 -3.61 53.90 48.02
N THR A 207 -3.23 53.70 46.76
CA THR A 207 -2.92 54.79 45.81
C THR A 207 -3.28 54.35 44.38
N ARG A 208 -3.79 55.27 43.55
CA ARG A 208 -4.27 55.02 42.17
C ARG A 208 -3.45 55.84 41.15
N THR A 209 -3.64 55.50 39.86
CA THR A 209 -3.54 56.39 38.65
C THR A 209 -2.11 56.81 38.21
N SER A 210 -1.75 57.04 36.92
CA SER A 210 -2.50 56.99 35.62
C SER A 210 -1.62 57.22 34.35
N THR A 211 -2.12 56.79 33.16
CA THR A 211 -1.98 57.43 31.80
C THR A 211 -0.69 57.21 30.91
N PRO A 212 -0.62 57.61 29.58
CA PRO A 212 -0.34 56.62 28.49
C PRO A 212 0.55 57.04 27.25
N THR A 213 0.62 56.15 26.24
CA THR A 213 0.75 56.33 24.74
C THR A 213 2.09 56.68 24.01
N ARG A 214 2.33 55.92 22.91
CA ARG A 214 3.07 56.25 21.63
C ARG A 214 4.60 56.47 21.71
N THR A 215 5.47 56.31 20.70
CA THR A 215 5.47 56.22 19.20
C THR A 215 6.74 55.42 18.79
N GLY A 216 6.95 54.76 17.62
CA GLY A 216 6.14 54.50 16.42
C GLY A 216 6.89 54.83 15.10
N THR A 217 7.47 53.83 14.40
CA THR A 217 8.41 54.03 13.26
C THR A 217 8.04 53.20 12.02
N PRO A 218 8.12 53.73 10.78
CA PRO A 218 7.69 53.03 9.56
C PRO A 218 8.83 52.56 8.60
N THR A 219 8.49 51.57 7.78
CA THR A 219 8.95 51.28 6.39
C THR A 219 10.43 50.99 6.06
N ILE A 220 10.65 49.85 5.38
CA ILE A 220 11.43 49.79 4.12
C ILE A 220 10.71 48.88 3.10
N THR A 221 10.67 49.32 1.85
CA THR A 221 9.93 48.72 0.73
C THR A 221 10.81 47.72 -0.03
N PRO A 222 10.30 46.56 -0.50
CA PRO A 222 11.06 45.67 -1.38
C PRO A 222 11.25 46.31 -2.77
N THR A 223 12.50 46.30 -3.24
CA THR A 223 12.86 46.74 -4.60
C THR A 223 12.58 45.60 -5.58
N PRO A 224 11.88 45.82 -6.72
CA PRO A 224 11.74 44.79 -7.75
C PRO A 224 13.07 44.59 -8.48
N THR A 225 13.62 43.37 -8.41
CA THR A 225 14.84 42.99 -9.14
C THR A 225 14.56 42.84 -10.63
N ILE A 226 15.37 43.49 -11.45
CA ILE A 226 15.31 43.37 -12.92
C ILE A 226 15.71 41.97 -13.38
N THR A 227 14.81 41.29 -14.09
CA THR A 227 15.05 39.97 -14.70
C THR A 227 16.00 40.09 -15.90
N PRO A 228 17.14 39.37 -15.94
CA PRO A 228 17.98 39.32 -17.13
C PRO A 228 17.32 38.49 -18.23
N THR A 229 17.38 39.01 -19.46
CA THR A 229 16.89 38.36 -20.69
C THR A 229 17.63 37.05 -20.96
N PRO A 230 16.95 35.95 -21.35
CA PRO A 230 17.64 34.73 -21.78
C PRO A 230 18.42 34.99 -23.08
N ALA A 231 19.71 34.66 -23.08
CA ALA A 231 20.53 34.70 -24.28
C ALA A 231 20.14 33.55 -25.23
N ILE A 232 20.09 33.84 -26.54
CA ILE A 232 19.84 32.83 -27.57
C ILE A 232 21.05 31.91 -27.65
N THR A 233 20.88 30.64 -27.29
CA THR A 233 21.90 29.60 -27.44
C THR A 233 21.81 28.97 -28.83
N ASP A 234 22.91 29.00 -29.59
CA ASP A 234 23.00 28.37 -30.90
C ASP A 234 22.69 26.86 -30.83
N THR A 235 21.65 26.45 -31.57
CA THR A 235 21.25 25.05 -31.67
C THR A 235 22.24 24.31 -32.58
N ARG A 236 23.12 23.48 -32.00
CA ARG A 236 23.99 22.60 -32.78
C ARG A 236 23.17 21.50 -33.46
N THR A 237 23.37 21.39 -34.77
CA THR A 237 22.75 20.38 -35.64
C THR A 237 23.02 18.95 -35.11
N PRO A 238 22.02 18.06 -35.03
CA PRO A 238 22.25 16.67 -34.67
C PRO A 238 23.01 15.94 -35.78
N THR A 239 24.19 15.41 -35.46
CA THR A 239 24.95 14.53 -36.36
C THR A 239 24.23 13.20 -36.51
N SER A 240 24.02 12.74 -37.74
CA SER A 240 23.39 11.45 -38.03
C SER A 240 24.29 10.27 -37.62
N THR A 241 24.01 9.64 -36.48
CA THR A 241 24.69 8.41 -36.05
C THR A 241 24.14 7.21 -36.83
N ARG A 242 25.06 6.39 -37.37
CA ARG A 242 24.75 5.28 -38.28
C ARG A 242 23.91 4.19 -37.62
N THR A 243 22.85 3.78 -38.33
CA THR A 243 21.94 2.65 -38.07
C THR A 243 22.62 1.41 -37.48
N ALA A 244 22.12 0.94 -36.35
CA ALA A 244 22.33 -0.43 -35.88
C ALA A 244 21.28 -1.37 -36.50
N THR A 245 21.69 -2.56 -36.88
CA THR A 245 20.83 -3.58 -37.52
C THR A 245 19.68 -3.98 -36.60
N ALA A 246 18.45 -3.96 -37.12
CA ALA A 246 17.28 -4.39 -36.36
C ALA A 246 17.29 -5.91 -36.12
N THR A 247 17.38 -6.31 -34.85
CA THR A 247 17.01 -7.66 -34.41
C THR A 247 15.51 -7.64 -34.12
N PHE A 248 14.75 -8.55 -34.74
CA PHE A 248 13.30 -8.62 -34.52
C PHE A 248 12.99 -8.98 -33.06
N THR A 249 12.41 -8.03 -32.33
CA THR A 249 11.80 -8.25 -31.01
C THR A 249 10.29 -8.22 -31.19
N ALA A 250 9.58 -9.22 -30.70
CA ALA A 250 8.13 -9.32 -30.87
C ALA A 250 7.43 -8.12 -30.23
N THR A 251 6.72 -7.33 -31.04
CA THR A 251 5.88 -6.25 -30.56
C THR A 251 4.62 -6.84 -29.93
N SER A 252 4.40 -6.61 -28.64
CA SER A 252 3.09 -6.81 -28.03
C SER A 252 2.09 -5.88 -28.70
N THR A 253 1.13 -6.45 -29.44
CA THR A 253 -0.04 -5.70 -29.91
C THR A 253 -0.75 -5.05 -28.72
N PRO A 254 -1.23 -3.79 -28.83
CA PRO A 254 -2.07 -3.20 -27.79
C PRO A 254 -3.25 -4.13 -27.50
N ARG A 255 -3.38 -4.57 -26.24
CA ARG A 255 -4.53 -5.40 -25.84
C ARG A 255 -5.78 -4.52 -25.91
N LYS A 256 -6.74 -4.91 -26.75
CA LYS A 256 -8.07 -4.26 -26.81
C LYS A 256 -8.77 -4.37 -25.45
N PRO A 257 -9.62 -3.39 -25.08
CA PRO A 257 -10.29 -3.41 -23.79
C PRO A 257 -11.18 -4.65 -23.64
N LEU A 258 -11.21 -5.21 -22.42
CA LEU A 258 -12.18 -6.24 -22.03
C LEU A 258 -13.59 -5.63 -22.14
N GLY A 259 -14.57 -6.38 -22.64
CA GLY A 259 -15.93 -5.90 -22.93
C GLY A 259 -16.14 -5.23 -24.30
N ASP A 260 -15.11 -4.92 -25.10
CA ASP A 260 -15.25 -4.43 -26.49
C ASP A 260 -15.43 -5.63 -27.41
N VAL A 261 -16.69 -6.07 -27.56
CA VAL A 261 -17.09 -7.32 -28.23
C VAL A 261 -17.31 -7.09 -29.73
N ASN A 262 -17.77 -5.89 -30.08
CA ASN A 262 -18.02 -5.50 -31.46
C ASN A 262 -16.75 -5.03 -32.20
N ASP A 263 -15.65 -4.80 -31.46
CA ASP A 263 -14.31 -4.46 -31.92
C ASP A 263 -14.15 -2.98 -32.37
N ASP A 264 -15.07 -2.08 -31.98
CA ASP A 264 -15.13 -0.65 -32.30
C ASP A 264 -14.27 0.27 -31.41
N GLY A 265 -13.75 -0.24 -30.29
CA GLY A 265 -12.87 0.48 -29.37
C GLY A 265 -13.56 1.18 -28.20
N ALA A 266 -14.89 1.07 -28.06
CA ALA A 266 -15.63 1.42 -26.86
C ALA A 266 -16.16 0.17 -26.15
N VAL A 267 -16.59 0.33 -24.89
CA VAL A 267 -17.28 -0.73 -24.13
C VAL A 267 -18.61 -0.15 -23.69
N ASN A 268 -19.71 -0.63 -24.27
CA ASN A 268 -21.03 -0.05 -24.04
C ASN A 268 -22.18 -1.05 -24.27
N SER A 269 -23.42 -0.60 -24.13
CA SER A 269 -24.64 -1.38 -24.34
C SER A 269 -24.77 -2.06 -25.71
N LEU A 270 -24.02 -1.66 -26.75
CA LEU A 270 -23.94 -2.40 -28.02
C LEU A 270 -23.19 -3.73 -27.87
N ASP A 271 -22.12 -3.80 -27.07
CA ASP A 271 -21.35 -5.02 -26.83
C ASP A 271 -22.16 -6.05 -26.04
N ALA A 272 -22.89 -5.58 -25.01
CA ALA A 272 -23.87 -6.39 -24.29
C ALA A 272 -24.94 -6.96 -25.23
N LEU A 273 -25.38 -6.20 -26.22
CA LEU A 273 -26.36 -6.65 -27.21
C LEU A 273 -25.78 -7.75 -28.14
N PHE A 274 -24.49 -7.69 -28.49
CA PHE A 274 -23.81 -8.77 -29.20
C PHE A 274 -23.79 -10.07 -28.37
N ILE A 275 -23.40 -9.98 -27.09
CA ILE A 275 -23.40 -11.15 -26.18
C ILE A 275 -24.81 -11.75 -26.04
N LEU A 276 -25.84 -10.93 -25.81
CA LEU A 276 -27.23 -11.42 -25.68
C LEU A 276 -27.74 -12.11 -26.95
N GLN A 277 -27.35 -11.62 -28.14
CA GLN A 277 -27.70 -12.29 -29.40
C GLN A 277 -26.94 -13.61 -29.58
N PHE A 278 -25.69 -13.70 -29.11
CA PHE A 278 -24.89 -14.92 -29.15
C PHE A 278 -25.41 -16.00 -28.17
N ASP A 279 -25.68 -15.65 -26.90
CA ASP A 279 -26.30 -16.54 -25.89
C ASP A 279 -27.68 -17.04 -26.37
N ALA A 280 -28.47 -16.17 -26.99
CA ALA A 280 -29.76 -16.52 -27.61
C ALA A 280 -29.64 -17.33 -28.93
N ARG A 281 -28.43 -17.61 -29.43
CA ARG A 281 -28.15 -18.28 -30.72
C ARG A 281 -28.79 -17.58 -31.94
N LEU A 282 -28.86 -16.25 -31.89
CA LEU A 282 -29.20 -15.38 -33.01
C LEU A 282 -27.95 -14.94 -33.80
N LEU A 283 -26.76 -15.06 -33.19
CA LEU A 283 -25.46 -14.94 -33.84
C LEU A 283 -24.64 -16.22 -33.63
N ASP A 284 -24.01 -16.70 -34.71
CA ASP A 284 -23.13 -17.88 -34.68
C ASP A 284 -21.68 -17.56 -34.25
N PHE A 285 -21.29 -16.27 -34.25
CA PHE A 285 -19.96 -15.80 -33.86
C PHE A 285 -20.00 -14.37 -33.31
N LEU A 286 -18.99 -14.01 -32.52
CA LEU A 286 -18.73 -12.65 -32.05
C LEU A 286 -17.48 -12.08 -32.74
N PRO A 287 -17.44 -10.78 -33.09
CA PRO A 287 -16.25 -10.15 -33.69
C PRO A 287 -15.00 -10.29 -32.79
N ASN A 288 -15.15 -10.01 -31.49
CA ASN A 288 -14.12 -10.22 -30.48
C ASN A 288 -14.67 -11.12 -29.35
N ALA A 289 -14.72 -12.43 -29.58
CA ALA A 289 -15.14 -13.38 -28.54
C ALA A 289 -14.21 -13.40 -27.32
N ALA A 290 -12.95 -12.94 -27.45
CA ALA A 290 -11.96 -12.95 -26.38
C ALA A 290 -12.11 -11.78 -25.38
N SER A 291 -12.96 -10.79 -25.68
CA SER A 291 -13.33 -9.71 -24.76
C SER A 291 -14.72 -9.93 -24.12
N ALA A 292 -15.46 -10.96 -24.53
CA ALA A 292 -16.87 -11.16 -24.21
C ALA A 292 -17.13 -11.95 -22.92
N ASP A 293 -16.14 -12.70 -22.43
CA ASP A 293 -16.17 -13.33 -21.10
C ASP A 293 -15.57 -12.33 -20.11
N VAL A 294 -16.45 -11.52 -19.49
CA VAL A 294 -16.04 -10.42 -18.59
C VAL A 294 -16.20 -10.79 -17.12
N ASN A 295 -16.89 -11.89 -16.80
CA ASN A 295 -16.89 -12.48 -15.46
C ASN A 295 -15.82 -13.57 -15.27
N GLY A 296 -15.20 -14.04 -16.35
CA GLY A 296 -14.11 -15.02 -16.34
C GLY A 296 -14.52 -16.43 -15.93
N ASP A 297 -15.80 -16.78 -15.98
CA ASP A 297 -16.28 -18.12 -15.62
C ASP A 297 -16.05 -19.17 -16.73
N GLY A 298 -15.50 -18.74 -17.87
CA GLY A 298 -15.21 -19.55 -19.04
C GLY A 298 -16.38 -19.67 -20.01
N ARG A 299 -17.42 -18.82 -19.87
CA ARG A 299 -18.66 -18.89 -20.65
C ARG A 299 -19.18 -17.50 -20.98
N ILE A 300 -19.34 -17.23 -22.27
CA ILE A 300 -19.98 -16.01 -22.75
C ILE A 300 -21.51 -16.16 -22.62
N THR A 301 -22.12 -15.44 -21.68
CA THR A 301 -23.55 -15.55 -21.36
C THR A 301 -24.21 -14.19 -21.10
N SER A 302 -25.52 -14.19 -20.90
CA SER A 302 -26.28 -13.03 -20.40
C SER A 302 -25.77 -12.43 -19.08
N VAL A 303 -24.93 -13.14 -18.30
CA VAL A 303 -24.25 -12.58 -17.11
C VAL A 303 -23.19 -11.54 -17.51
N ASP A 304 -22.40 -11.82 -18.55
CA ASP A 304 -21.39 -10.90 -19.09
C ASP A 304 -22.02 -9.65 -19.69
N ALA A 305 -23.11 -9.84 -20.43
CA ALA A 305 -23.90 -8.73 -20.97
C ALA A 305 -24.43 -7.82 -19.86
N GLN A 306 -24.86 -8.38 -18.73
CA GLN A 306 -25.31 -7.60 -17.58
C GLN A 306 -24.16 -6.78 -16.97
N LEU A 307 -22.95 -7.34 -16.86
CA LEU A 307 -21.78 -6.63 -16.36
C LEU A 307 -21.40 -5.47 -17.30
N ILE A 308 -21.37 -5.68 -18.62
CA ILE A 308 -21.12 -4.61 -19.60
C ILE A 308 -22.14 -3.47 -19.44
N LEU A 309 -23.42 -3.79 -19.25
CA LEU A 309 -24.46 -2.78 -18.98
C LEU A 309 -24.29 -2.06 -17.63
N GLN A 310 -23.70 -2.71 -16.62
CA GLN A 310 -23.36 -2.08 -15.35
C GLN A 310 -22.17 -1.12 -15.49
N LEU A 311 -21.18 -1.44 -16.32
CA LEU A 311 -20.05 -0.56 -16.62
C LEU A 311 -20.51 0.67 -17.44
N ASP A 312 -21.27 0.47 -18.52
CA ASP A 312 -21.86 1.54 -19.35
C ASP A 312 -22.76 2.49 -18.52
N ALA A 313 -23.42 1.97 -17.48
CA ALA A 313 -24.23 2.74 -16.54
C ALA A 313 -23.44 3.40 -15.39
N GLY A 314 -22.13 3.17 -15.26
CA GLY A 314 -21.31 3.66 -14.15
C GLY A 314 -21.70 3.09 -12.79
N LEU A 315 -22.20 1.85 -12.74
CA LEU A 315 -22.56 1.12 -11.52
C LEU A 315 -21.42 0.23 -11.00
N ILE A 316 -20.46 -0.07 -11.86
CA ILE A 316 -19.17 -0.70 -11.57
C ILE A 316 -18.10 0.08 -12.34
N ASP A 317 -16.89 0.19 -11.79
CA ASP A 317 -15.78 0.91 -12.45
C ASP A 317 -14.89 -0.01 -13.31
N SER A 318 -15.04 -1.33 -13.17
CA SER A 318 -14.29 -2.35 -13.91
C SER A 318 -15.01 -3.71 -13.90
N PHE A 319 -14.56 -4.64 -14.72
CA PHE A 319 -15.03 -6.03 -14.72
C PHE A 319 -14.20 -6.90 -13.78
N GLY A 320 -14.83 -7.45 -12.73
CA GLY A 320 -14.22 -8.39 -11.79
C GLY A 320 -14.15 -9.82 -12.32
N GLY A 321 -13.55 -10.01 -13.50
CA GLY A 321 -13.58 -11.27 -14.24
C GLY A 321 -12.39 -12.20 -13.99
N ALA A 322 -12.65 -13.42 -13.55
CA ALA A 322 -11.63 -14.43 -13.25
C ALA A 322 -10.79 -14.84 -14.48
N GLY A 323 -9.52 -14.43 -14.52
CA GLY A 323 -8.59 -14.90 -15.54
C GLY A 323 -8.65 -14.12 -16.86
N HIS A 324 -8.32 -12.83 -16.83
CA HIS A 324 -7.15 -12.35 -17.59
C HIS A 324 -6.68 -10.96 -17.15
N GLY A 325 -5.90 -10.94 -16.07
CA GLY A 325 -4.66 -10.18 -15.97
C GLY A 325 -4.75 -8.67 -16.20
N TRP A 326 -5.01 -7.94 -15.12
CA TRP A 326 -4.31 -6.69 -14.88
C TRP A 326 -2.92 -7.06 -14.35
N ALA A 327 -1.98 -7.32 -15.26
CA ALA A 327 -0.56 -7.45 -14.93
C ALA A 327 0.02 -6.06 -14.59
N GLY A 328 -0.45 -5.51 -13.46
CA GLY A 328 -0.02 -4.25 -12.86
C GLY A 328 1.39 -4.36 -12.32
N ARG A 329 2.38 -4.48 -13.20
CA ARG A 329 3.80 -4.56 -12.81
C ARG A 329 4.28 -3.24 -12.23
N LEU A 330 4.20 -3.09 -10.92
CA LEU A 330 5.16 -2.29 -10.19
C LEU A 330 6.41 -3.14 -9.91
N ARG A 331 7.30 -3.12 -10.91
CA ARG A 331 8.64 -3.71 -10.80
C ARG A 331 9.66 -2.60 -10.56
N ALA A 332 9.99 -2.39 -9.29
CA ALA A 332 11.20 -1.67 -8.88
C ALA A 332 12.44 -2.54 -9.14
N VAL A 333 12.65 -2.95 -10.40
CA VAL A 333 13.77 -3.82 -10.78
C VAL A 333 14.96 -2.98 -11.20
N LEU A 334 16.03 -3.10 -10.43
CA LEU A 334 17.31 -2.48 -10.70
C LEU A 334 18.32 -3.58 -11.08
N LEU A 335 18.62 -3.67 -12.37
CA LEU A 335 19.58 -4.62 -12.92
C LEU A 335 20.89 -3.89 -13.25
N ASP A 336 21.99 -4.23 -12.57
CA ASP A 336 23.33 -3.89 -13.05
C ASP A 336 23.81 -4.97 -14.05
N LEU A 337 24.55 -4.54 -15.08
CA LEU A 337 25.03 -5.37 -16.20
C LEU A 337 26.52 -5.11 -16.49
#